data_AF-A0A3M1GA07-F1
#
_entry.id   AF-A0A3M1GA07-F1
#
_cell.length_a   1.000
_cell.length_b   1.000
_cell.length_c   1.000
_cell.angle_alpha   90.00
_cell.angle_beta   90.00
_cell.angle_gamma   90.00
#
_symmetry.space_group_name_H-M   'P 1'
#
loop_
_entity.id
_entity.type
_entity.pdbx_description
1 polymer ?
#
loop_
_entity_poly.entity_id
_entity_poly.type
_entity_poly.pdbx_seq_one_letter_code
_entity_poly.pdbx_strand_id
1 'polypeptide(L)'
;MKTGYLLTIGFVLLFVWGCGPVVVTKRARSEELTGRYDLILYGGNYMDDPETIGFVDIKDDTVEFRPYAPDYKFKIIKDIPGKRALEYMKGHLYAQSDVLSIEIRKIFSPEGELLGFELRPLYEPFKYGMDTPEVHYQLKGKRLIIYVNTPWALEEEDDDFNRHRIFSP
;
A
#
# COMPACT_ATOMS: atom_id res chain seq x y z
N MET A 1 3.33 -61.44 -1.95
CA MET A 1 2.24 -60.61 -1.40
C MET A 1 2.65 -59.15 -1.54
N LYS A 2 2.08 -58.49 -2.55
CA LYS A 2 2.27 -57.07 -2.83
C LYS A 2 1.12 -56.28 -2.19
N THR A 3 1.30 -54.97 -2.11
CA THR A 3 0.23 -53.95 -2.05
C THR A 3 -0.32 -53.67 -0.66
N GLY A 4 0.36 -52.84 0.13
CA GLY A 4 -0.16 -52.40 1.43
C GLY A 4 0.34 -51.07 2.00
N TYR A 5 1.32 -50.40 1.39
CA TYR A 5 1.96 -49.21 1.99
C TYR A 5 2.04 -47.98 1.08
N LEU A 6 1.39 -47.99 -0.08
CA LEU A 6 1.47 -46.87 -1.02
C LEU A 6 0.34 -45.83 -0.88
N LEU A 7 -0.69 -46.10 -0.07
CA LEU A 7 -1.94 -45.31 -0.07
C LEU A 7 -2.03 -44.27 1.05
N THR A 8 -1.15 -44.31 2.05
CA THR A 8 -1.17 -43.39 3.20
C THR A 8 -0.24 -42.18 3.08
N ILE A 9 0.68 -42.14 2.12
CA ILE A 9 1.59 -40.99 1.92
C ILE A 9 0.95 -39.90 1.03
N GLY A 10 -0.08 -40.22 0.25
CA GLY A 10 -0.73 -39.27 -0.67
C GLY A 10 -1.61 -38.20 -0.01
N PHE A 11 -2.10 -38.42 1.22
CA PHE A 11 -3.09 -37.53 1.85
C PHE A 11 -2.47 -36.43 2.72
N VAL A 12 -1.23 -36.60 3.19
CA VAL A 12 -0.52 -35.62 4.04
C VAL A 12 0.10 -34.48 3.21
N LEU A 13 0.35 -34.69 1.91
CA LEU A 13 0.94 -33.67 1.03
C LEU A 13 -0.03 -32.59 0.54
N LEU A 14 -1.34 -32.72 0.78
CA LEU A 14 -2.35 -31.77 0.32
C LEU A 14 -2.57 -30.56 1.27
N PHE A 15 -1.95 -30.54 2.45
CA PHE A 15 -2.18 -29.48 3.45
C PHE A 15 -1.09 -28.38 3.51
N VAL A 16 -0.02 -28.46 2.70
CA VAL A 16 1.11 -27.52 2.79
C VAL A 16 1.06 -26.39 1.73
N TRP A 17 0.07 -26.39 0.83
CA TRP A 17 0.03 -25.48 -0.33
C TRP A 17 -0.95 -24.30 -0.18
N GLY A 18 -1.17 -23.84 1.06
CA GLY A 18 -2.22 -22.86 1.37
C GLY A 18 -1.77 -21.43 1.65
N CYS A 19 -0.47 -21.10 1.59
CA CYS A 19 0.01 -19.75 1.88
C CYS A 19 0.78 -19.22 0.67
N GLY A 20 0.16 -18.35 -0.11
CA GLY A 20 0.85 -17.64 -1.19
C GLY A 20 1.95 -16.74 -0.63
N PRO A 21 2.96 -16.36 -1.44
CA PRO A 21 3.99 -15.41 -1.03
C PRO A 21 3.37 -14.11 -0.51
N VAL A 22 3.63 -13.76 0.76
CA VAL A 22 3.08 -12.57 1.42
C VAL A 22 4.14 -11.47 1.45
N VAL A 23 3.78 -10.29 0.95
CA VAL A 23 4.57 -9.06 1.13
C VAL A 23 4.40 -8.59 2.56
N VAL A 24 5.52 -8.27 3.22
CA VAL A 24 5.51 -7.90 4.64
C VAL A 24 5.90 -6.43 4.80
N THR A 25 5.13 -5.68 5.57
CA THR A 25 5.47 -4.30 5.94
C THR A 25 5.98 -4.22 7.37
N LYS A 26 7.03 -3.43 7.63
CA LYS A 26 7.53 -3.17 9.00
C LYS A 26 7.77 -1.68 9.21
N ARG A 27 7.40 -1.15 10.38
CA ARG A 27 7.67 0.25 10.75
C ARG A 27 9.15 0.58 10.59
N ALA A 28 9.45 1.78 10.09
CA ALA A 28 10.78 2.30 9.88
C ALA A 28 10.89 3.75 10.34
N ARG A 29 12.13 4.24 10.47
CA ARG A 29 12.44 5.63 10.77
C ARG A 29 12.81 6.39 9.50
N SER A 30 12.71 7.72 9.55
CA SER A 30 13.05 8.58 8.42
C SER A 30 14.50 8.44 7.97
N GLU A 31 15.41 8.13 8.89
CA GLU A 31 16.84 8.01 8.62
C GLU A 31 17.19 6.74 7.83
N GLU A 32 16.26 5.80 7.72
CA GLU A 32 16.47 4.55 6.99
C GLU A 32 16.22 4.71 5.48
N LEU A 33 15.71 5.86 5.05
CA LEU A 33 15.42 6.18 3.64
C LEU A 33 16.67 6.80 2.98
N THR A 34 17.78 6.04 3.01
CA THR A 34 19.11 6.43 2.54
C THR A 34 19.42 5.78 1.20
N GLY A 35 19.04 6.42 0.10
CA GLY A 35 19.23 5.87 -1.24
C GLY A 35 18.71 6.76 -2.35
N ARG A 36 18.56 6.18 -3.54
CA ARG A 36 17.86 6.80 -4.67
C ARG A 36 16.64 5.98 -5.00
N TYR A 37 15.55 6.67 -5.31
CA TYR A 37 14.25 6.05 -5.45
C TYR A 37 13.50 6.61 -6.65
N ASP A 38 12.60 5.80 -7.19
CA ASP A 38 11.48 6.28 -7.99
C ASP A 38 10.32 6.56 -7.02
N LEU A 39 9.98 7.84 -6.86
CA LEU A 39 8.93 8.31 -5.96
C LEU A 39 7.57 8.21 -6.62
N ILE A 40 6.58 7.69 -5.91
CA ILE A 40 5.19 7.59 -6.33
C ILE A 40 4.32 8.34 -5.33
N LEU A 41 3.60 9.36 -5.78
CA LEU A 41 2.62 10.10 -4.98
C LEU A 41 1.23 9.69 -5.45
N TYR A 42 0.46 9.01 -4.62
CA TYR A 42 -0.89 8.54 -4.92
C TYR A 42 -1.93 9.45 -4.24
N GLY A 43 -3.06 9.69 -4.90
CA GLY A 43 -4.13 10.55 -4.37
C GLY A 43 -3.73 12.02 -4.32
N GLY A 44 -4.28 12.76 -3.36
CA GLY A 44 -4.09 14.20 -3.21
C GLY A 44 -4.77 15.02 -4.31
N ASN A 45 -5.82 14.47 -4.92
CA ASN A 45 -6.60 15.19 -5.94
C ASN A 45 -7.57 16.21 -5.31
N TYR A 46 -7.94 15.97 -4.06
CA TYR A 46 -8.79 16.82 -3.23
C TYR A 46 -8.15 17.01 -1.85
N MET A 47 -8.64 17.98 -1.05
CA MET A 47 -8.12 18.24 0.31
C MET A 47 -8.50 17.16 1.32
N ASP A 48 -9.58 16.43 1.04
CA ASP A 48 -10.09 15.32 1.85
C ASP A 48 -10.07 14.04 0.98
N ASP A 49 -8.89 13.67 0.48
CA ASP A 49 -8.67 12.45 -0.30
C ASP A 49 -8.08 11.36 0.62
N PRO A 50 -8.92 10.46 1.20
CA PRO A 50 -8.48 9.46 2.17
C PRO A 50 -7.52 8.42 1.57
N GLU A 51 -7.41 8.37 0.24
CA GLU A 51 -6.49 7.49 -0.50
C GLU A 51 -5.07 8.03 -0.57
N THR A 52 -4.81 9.24 -0.05
CA THR A 52 -3.51 9.92 -0.21
C THR A 52 -2.39 9.17 0.49
N ILE A 53 -1.39 8.71 -0.26
CA ILE A 53 -0.25 7.93 0.25
C ILE A 53 1.00 8.14 -0.62
N GLY A 54 2.19 8.01 -0.02
CA GLY A 54 3.46 8.04 -0.74
C GLY A 54 4.16 6.68 -0.76
N PHE A 55 4.79 6.33 -1.89
CA PHE A 55 5.67 5.17 -2.00
C PHE A 55 7.01 5.57 -2.60
N VAL A 56 8.06 4.83 -2.25
CA VAL A 56 9.36 4.90 -2.91
C VAL A 56 9.83 3.50 -3.31
N ASP A 57 10.11 3.37 -4.59
CA ASP A 57 10.67 2.19 -5.24
C ASP A 57 12.19 2.35 -5.35
N ILE A 58 12.97 1.31 -5.11
CA ILE A 58 14.45 1.39 -5.16
C ILE A 58 14.89 1.49 -6.62
N LYS A 59 15.65 2.54 -6.98
CA LYS A 59 15.97 2.88 -8.39
C LYS A 59 16.56 1.72 -9.22
N ASP A 60 17.37 0.88 -8.57
CA ASP A 60 18.23 -0.12 -9.21
C ASP A 60 17.96 -1.54 -8.71
N ASP A 61 16.80 -1.79 -8.08
CA ASP A 61 16.39 -3.15 -7.77
C ASP A 61 15.77 -3.85 -9.01
N THR A 62 15.24 -5.05 -8.82
CA THR A 62 14.62 -5.82 -9.91
C THR A 62 13.11 -5.75 -9.94
N VAL A 63 12.48 -4.99 -9.03
CA VAL A 63 11.04 -5.01 -8.77
C VAL A 63 10.46 -3.62 -8.97
N GLU A 64 9.67 -3.45 -10.02
CA GLU A 64 9.02 -2.18 -10.31
C GLU A 64 7.72 -2.02 -9.50
N PHE A 65 7.56 -0.90 -8.80
CA PHE A 65 6.31 -0.56 -8.11
C PHE A 65 5.27 -0.05 -9.11
N ARG A 66 4.06 -0.61 -9.07
CA ARG A 66 2.98 -0.32 -10.00
C ARG A 66 1.66 -0.13 -9.25
N PRO A 67 1.19 1.12 -9.05
CA PRO A 67 -0.18 1.36 -8.60
C PRO A 67 -1.18 0.72 -9.56
N TYR A 68 -2.15 -0.01 -9.02
CA TYR A 68 -3.30 -0.53 -9.75
C TYR A 68 -4.37 0.56 -9.81
N ALA A 69 -4.11 1.59 -10.60
CA ALA A 69 -5.02 2.72 -10.79
C ALA A 69 -4.74 3.37 -12.16
N PRO A 70 -5.68 4.18 -12.68
CA PRO A 70 -5.41 5.02 -13.84
C PRO A 70 -4.25 6.01 -13.58
N ASP A 71 -3.48 6.34 -14.62
CA ASP A 71 -2.28 7.18 -14.51
C ASP A 71 -2.55 8.59 -13.93
N TYR A 72 -3.79 9.09 -13.98
CA TYR A 72 -4.13 10.39 -13.39
C TYR A 72 -4.28 10.35 -11.86
N LYS A 73 -4.39 9.16 -11.24
CA LYS A 73 -4.52 9.01 -9.78
C LYS A 73 -3.18 9.13 -9.04
N PHE A 74 -2.06 9.10 -9.74
CA PHE A 74 -0.74 9.15 -9.13
C PHE A 74 0.28 9.91 -9.99
N LYS A 75 1.38 10.30 -9.36
CA LYS A 75 2.52 10.94 -10.02
C LYS A 75 3.80 10.18 -9.71
N ILE A 76 4.61 9.92 -10.74
CA ILE A 76 5.93 9.30 -10.60
C ILE A 76 7.03 10.35 -10.82
N ILE A 77 7.97 10.44 -9.87
CA ILE A 77 9.19 11.26 -9.98
C ILE A 77 10.39 10.31 -9.88
N LYS A 78 11.11 10.17 -10.99
CA LYS A 78 12.20 9.20 -11.08
C LYS A 78 13.52 9.73 -10.51
N ASP A 79 14.34 8.79 -10.04
CA ASP A 79 15.72 9.00 -9.64
C ASP A 79 15.91 10.15 -8.63
N ILE A 80 15.17 10.12 -7.53
CA ILE A 80 15.23 11.16 -6.49
C ILE A 80 16.01 10.68 -5.26
N PRO A 81 16.89 11.54 -4.68
CA PRO A 81 17.54 11.22 -3.41
C PRO A 81 16.52 11.04 -2.27
N GLY A 82 16.74 10.06 -1.41
CA GLY A 82 15.80 9.68 -0.35
C GLY A 82 15.36 10.82 0.56
N LYS A 83 16.29 11.69 0.97
CA LYS A 83 15.94 12.88 1.75
C LYS A 83 14.93 13.79 1.04
N ARG A 84 15.11 14.02 -0.27
CA ARG A 84 14.14 14.80 -1.06
C ARG A 84 12.84 14.05 -1.28
N ALA A 85 12.90 12.74 -1.51
CA ALA A 85 11.69 11.91 -1.64
C ALA A 85 10.82 12.00 -0.38
N LEU A 86 11.46 11.92 0.79
CA LEU A 86 10.81 12.09 2.09
C LEU A 86 10.17 13.48 2.24
N GLU A 87 10.86 14.55 1.85
CA GLU A 87 10.32 15.91 1.85
C GLU A 87 9.07 16.03 0.96
N TYR A 88 9.13 15.50 -0.27
CA TYR A 88 7.98 15.52 -1.18
C TYR A 88 6.79 14.72 -0.66
N MET A 89 7.03 13.50 -0.15
CA MET A 89 5.96 12.68 0.41
C MET A 89 5.31 13.35 1.62
N LYS A 90 6.10 13.94 2.53
CA LYS A 90 5.55 14.69 3.67
C LYS A 90 4.71 15.88 3.21
N GLY A 91 5.20 16.66 2.25
CA GLY A 91 4.44 17.80 1.71
C GLY A 91 3.13 17.36 1.04
N HIS A 92 3.15 16.25 0.31
CA HIS A 92 1.96 15.65 -0.30
C HIS A 92 0.92 15.22 0.74
N LEU A 93 1.36 14.56 1.81
CA LEU A 93 0.47 14.05 2.85
C LEU A 93 -0.08 15.16 3.76
N TYR A 94 0.77 16.10 4.19
CA TYR A 94 0.32 17.22 5.04
C TYR A 94 -0.48 18.29 4.30
N ALA A 95 -0.65 18.18 2.98
CA ALA A 95 -1.60 19.01 2.24
C ALA A 95 -3.07 18.62 2.53
N GLN A 96 -3.30 17.46 3.15
CA GLN A 96 -4.62 16.98 3.54
C GLN A 96 -5.03 17.54 4.92
N SER A 97 -6.32 17.86 5.09
CA SER A 97 -6.86 18.61 6.24
C SER A 97 -6.62 17.95 7.60
N ASP A 98 -6.63 16.61 7.65
CA ASP A 98 -6.83 15.84 8.88
C ASP A 98 -5.70 14.85 9.20
N VAL A 99 -4.52 15.05 8.61
CA VAL A 99 -3.36 14.19 8.88
C VAL A 99 -2.74 14.56 10.22
N LEU A 100 -2.89 13.69 11.22
CA LEU A 100 -2.32 13.89 12.56
C LEU A 100 -0.83 13.61 12.59
N SER A 101 -0.40 12.54 11.91
CA SER A 101 1.00 12.14 11.83
C SER A 101 1.25 11.27 10.60
N ILE A 102 2.51 10.92 10.36
CA ILE A 102 2.91 10.07 9.23
C ILE A 102 3.68 8.87 9.78
N GLU A 103 3.32 7.69 9.31
CA GLU A 103 4.06 6.45 9.57
C GLU A 103 4.86 6.04 8.34
N ILE A 104 6.12 5.65 8.56
CA ILE A 104 6.99 5.10 7.53
C ILE A 104 7.05 3.59 7.72
N ARG A 105 6.85 2.82 6.65
CA ARG A 105 7.03 1.37 6.67
C ARG A 105 7.94 0.93 5.52
N LYS A 106 8.82 -0.03 5.80
CA LYS A 106 9.56 -0.80 4.81
C LYS A 106 8.68 -1.87 4.23
N ILE A 107 8.79 -2.11 2.93
CA ILE A 107 8.08 -3.15 2.20
C ILE A 107 9.09 -4.23 1.85
N PHE A 108 8.82 -5.46 2.26
CA PHE A 108 9.68 -6.62 2.03
C PHE A 108 9.03 -7.63 1.10
N SER A 109 9.86 -8.24 0.25
CA SER A 109 9.47 -9.41 -0.52
C SER A 109 9.14 -10.59 0.41
N PRO A 110 8.43 -11.61 -0.10
CA PRO A 110 8.23 -12.87 0.62
C PRO A 110 9.54 -13.55 1.07
N GLU A 111 10.61 -13.34 0.32
CA GLU A 111 11.97 -13.84 0.58
C GLU A 111 12.74 -12.98 1.60
N GLY A 112 12.17 -11.83 2.00
CA GLY A 112 12.74 -10.91 2.98
C GLY A 112 13.63 -9.82 2.38
N GLU A 113 13.64 -9.66 1.06
CA GLU A 113 14.38 -8.59 0.38
C GLU A 113 13.66 -7.25 0.58
N LEU A 114 14.40 -6.17 0.86
CA LEU A 114 13.81 -4.84 0.94
C LEU A 114 13.47 -4.35 -0.47
N LEU A 115 12.19 -4.10 -0.73
CA LEU A 115 11.69 -3.62 -2.02
C LEU A 115 11.58 -2.08 -2.05
N GLY A 116 11.24 -1.47 -0.91
CA GLY A 116 11.02 -0.03 -0.86
C GLY A 116 10.36 0.41 0.43
N PHE A 117 9.71 1.57 0.39
CA PHE A 117 9.02 2.14 1.55
C PHE A 117 7.65 2.71 1.16
N GLU A 118 6.72 2.70 2.12
CA GLU A 118 5.48 3.47 2.09
C GLU A 118 5.49 4.52 3.20
N LEU A 119 4.87 5.67 2.91
CA LEU A 119 4.58 6.73 3.86
C LEU A 119 3.06 6.87 3.97
N ARG A 120 2.53 6.39 5.09
CA ARG A 120 1.09 6.37 5.37
C ARG A 120 0.72 7.59 6.22
N PRO A 121 -0.32 8.35 5.84
CA PRO A 121 -0.92 9.28 6.78
C PRO A 121 -1.61 8.50 7.91
N LEU A 122 -1.56 9.03 9.12
CA LEU A 122 -2.39 8.59 10.23
C LEU A 122 -3.40 9.69 10.48
N TYR A 123 -4.65 9.44 10.07
CA TYR A 123 -5.77 10.35 10.22
C TYR A 123 -6.38 10.29 11.62
N GLU A 124 -7.27 11.25 11.90
CA GLU A 124 -8.10 11.21 13.11
C GLU A 124 -9.05 9.99 13.09
N PRO A 125 -8.96 9.07 14.08
CA PRO A 125 -9.71 7.82 14.05
C PRO A 125 -11.23 7.99 14.00
N PHE A 126 -11.75 9.08 14.59
CA PHE A 126 -13.19 9.36 14.62
C PHE A 126 -13.75 9.80 13.26
N LYS A 127 -12.92 10.33 12.36
CA LYS A 127 -13.36 10.80 11.04
C LYS A 127 -13.07 9.77 9.94
N TYR A 128 -11.96 9.06 10.00
CA TYR A 128 -11.50 8.19 8.91
C TYR A 128 -11.34 6.71 9.27
N GLY A 129 -11.61 6.32 10.51
CA GLY A 129 -11.33 4.97 11.01
C GLY A 129 -9.85 4.76 11.38
N MET A 130 -9.51 3.52 11.77
CA MET A 130 -8.22 3.22 12.42
C MET A 130 -7.05 2.92 11.46
N ASP A 131 -7.28 2.70 10.16
CA ASP A 131 -6.20 2.32 9.22
C ASP A 131 -6.49 2.75 7.77
N THR A 132 -6.37 4.04 7.51
CA THR A 132 -6.70 4.68 6.23
C THR A 132 -5.46 5.38 5.67
N PRO A 133 -5.08 5.15 4.39
CA PRO A 133 -5.73 4.30 3.40
C PRO A 133 -5.45 2.80 3.56
N GLU A 134 -6.34 1.96 3.06
CA GLU A 134 -6.13 0.51 3.01
C GLU A 134 -5.22 0.17 1.81
N VAL A 135 -4.11 -0.54 2.05
CA VAL A 135 -3.12 -0.84 1.01
C VAL A 135 -2.84 -2.33 0.95
N HIS A 136 -3.00 -2.90 -0.25
CA HIS A 136 -2.71 -4.31 -0.54
C HIS A 136 -1.61 -4.44 -1.57
N TYR A 137 -0.77 -5.45 -1.39
CA TYR A 137 0.39 -5.70 -2.23
C TYR A 137 0.28 -7.05 -2.92
N GLN A 138 0.60 -7.11 -4.20
CA GLN A 138 0.70 -8.36 -4.95
C GLN A 138 1.96 -8.38 -5.80
N LEU A 139 2.93 -9.20 -5.40
CA LEU A 139 4.15 -9.41 -6.17
C LEU A 139 3.87 -10.37 -7.34
N LYS A 140 4.04 -9.90 -8.58
CA LYS A 140 3.87 -10.68 -9.82
C LYS A 140 5.14 -10.60 -10.67
N GLY A 141 6.02 -11.58 -10.50
CA GLY A 141 7.32 -11.57 -11.16
C GLY A 141 8.14 -10.36 -10.69
N LYS A 142 8.50 -9.48 -11.62
CA LYS A 142 9.32 -8.26 -11.37
C LYS A 142 8.49 -7.00 -11.10
N ARG A 143 7.24 -7.16 -10.63
CA ARG A 143 6.34 -6.03 -10.38
C ARG A 143 5.63 -6.20 -9.06
N LEU A 144 5.71 -5.18 -8.21
CA LEU A 144 4.88 -5.05 -7.02
C LEU A 144 3.62 -4.26 -7.41
N ILE A 145 2.49 -4.96 -7.54
CA ILE A 145 1.20 -4.32 -7.80
C ILE A 145 0.65 -3.78 -6.49
N ILE A 146 0.33 -2.50 -6.44
CA ILE A 146 -0.11 -1.77 -5.24
C ILE A 146 -1.56 -1.38 -5.43
N TYR A 147 -2.45 -1.90 -4.59
CA TYR A 147 -3.84 -1.49 -4.54
C TYR A 147 -4.01 -0.53 -3.37
N VAL A 148 -4.59 0.63 -3.62
CA VAL A 148 -4.91 1.63 -2.59
C VAL A 148 -6.41 1.83 -2.64
N ASN A 149 -7.09 1.54 -1.54
CA ASN A 149 -8.54 1.65 -1.42
C ASN A 149 -8.90 2.62 -0.30
N THR A 150 -10.01 3.32 -0.50
CA THR A 150 -10.73 3.97 0.59
C THR A 150 -11.35 2.88 1.47
N PRO A 151 -11.23 2.95 2.80
CA PRO A 151 -11.92 2.02 3.67
C PRO A 151 -13.43 2.07 3.44
N TRP A 152 -14.05 0.90 3.39
CA TRP A 152 -15.50 0.71 3.19
C TRP A 152 -16.37 1.57 4.12
N ALA A 153 -15.89 1.89 5.33
CA ALA A 153 -16.60 2.72 6.31
C ALA A 153 -16.86 4.16 5.83
N LEU A 154 -16.05 4.68 4.90
CA LEU A 154 -16.22 6.01 4.32
C LEU A 154 -17.08 6.00 3.04
N GLU A 155 -17.17 4.85 2.36
CA GLU A 155 -18.00 4.72 1.16
C GLU A 155 -19.50 4.75 1.49
N GLU A 156 -19.91 4.26 2.68
CA GLU A 156 -21.32 4.22 3.08
C GLU A 156 -21.90 5.59 3.50
N GLU A 157 -21.09 6.50 4.05
CA GLU A 157 -21.56 7.86 4.40
C GLU A 157 -21.85 8.71 3.16
N ASP A 158 -21.03 8.59 2.10
CA ASP A 158 -21.25 9.28 0.83
C ASP A 158 -22.53 8.81 0.13
N ASP A 159 -22.83 7.50 0.20
CA ASP A 159 -24.05 6.91 -0.37
C ASP A 159 -25.32 7.31 0.41
N ASP A 160 -25.25 7.44 1.74
CA ASP A 160 -26.40 7.88 2.53
C ASP A 160 -26.66 9.39 2.35
N PHE A 161 -25.61 10.22 2.30
CA PHE A 161 -25.74 11.65 2.01
C PHE A 161 -26.35 11.90 0.61
N ASN A 162 -25.92 11.15 -0.40
CA ASN A 162 -26.50 11.26 -1.76
C ASN A 162 -27.97 10.80 -1.81
N ARG A 163 -28.35 9.76 -1.05
CA ARG A 163 -29.76 9.35 -0.96
C ARG A 163 -30.66 10.44 -0.38
N HIS A 164 -30.19 11.21 0.59
CA HIS A 164 -30.99 12.27 1.21
C HIS A 164 -31.15 13.53 0.34
N ARG A 165 -30.28 13.75 -0.66
CA ARG A 165 -30.45 14.80 -1.67
C ARG A 165 -31.45 14.46 -2.78
N ILE A 166 -31.64 13.17 -3.09
CA ILE A 166 -32.57 12.74 -4.13
C ILE A 166 -34.04 12.80 -3.63
N PHE A 167 -34.26 12.84 -2.31
CA PHE A 167 -35.59 12.85 -1.70
C PHE A 167 -35.95 14.13 -0.92
N SER A 168 -35.16 15.20 -1.03
CA SER A 168 -35.55 16.51 -0.46
C SER A 168 -36.19 17.38 -1.55
N PRO A 169 -37.46 17.80 -1.40
CA PRO A 169 -38.22 18.57 -2.41
C PRO A 169 -37.70 20.00 -2.64
#